data_AF-A0A811PE13-F1
#
_entry.id   AF-A0A811PE13-F1
#
_cell.length_a   1.000
_cell.length_b   1.000
_cell.length_c   1.000
_cell.angle_alpha   90.00
_cell.angle_beta   90.00
_cell.angle_gamma   90.00
#
_symmetry.space_group_name_H-M   'P 1'
#
loop_
_entity.id
_entity.type
_entity.pdbx_description
1 polymer ?
#
loop_
_entity_poly.entity_id
_entity_poly.type
_entity_poly.pdbx_seq_one_letter_code
_entity_poly.pdbx_strand_id
1 'polypeptide(L)'
;MAAPKRLHNGYEQDGDQPDDKRMRRLPSFSTVIREAMMQKHMHSLFMCLEPLLRRVVQEELQAGLMQSPRYIERLPETPPAERAAWKLAFRTPPQLPIFTGSKVEDEAGNPLEVILVDADTGSPATLPQAALRVEVVPVFGDFPPDGREDWSADEFQRNVVKEREGKRPLLTGDVSLTMRDGRATVGELQFTDNSSWVRCRKFRIAVRAVPGTVCDGARIQEAMTEAFMVRDHRGELYRKHYPPVLADDVWRLEKIGKEGAFHRKLRRNNVGTVQEFVRMLMVKPEELRAILGDGMTDRMWEATTNHAKTCGPDDKVYMHATPHGTIYVDSIFNIVRVDVGGVQWPLQVQQMNRGQTMMVQQMLLDAYEHRHSLQEAEAFMLHGHGHAANNVPLLQNAAAHVALPAPADTPLWFPNAAEMDFPVDDVVVPIPQANNSFAYQWPGQAFHMPG
;
A
#
# COMPACT_ATOMS: atom_id res chain seq x y z
N MET A 1 53.83 11.76 -11.46
CA MET A 1 53.95 11.51 -10.01
C MET A 1 52.71 12.11 -9.35
N ALA A 2 51.94 11.46 -8.50
CA ALA A 2 51.67 10.06 -8.21
C ALA A 2 50.28 10.05 -7.52
N ALA A 3 49.38 9.20 -7.97
CA ALA A 3 48.27 8.69 -7.15
C ALA A 3 48.78 7.43 -6.41
N PRO A 4 47.93 6.59 -5.77
CA PRO A 4 46.87 6.77 -4.77
C PRO A 4 47.19 5.86 -3.54
N LYS A 5 46.26 5.61 -2.60
CA LYS A 5 46.07 4.27 -1.99
C LYS A 5 44.82 4.13 -1.12
N ARG A 6 44.05 3.09 -1.45
CA ARG A 6 42.96 2.44 -0.69
C ARG A 6 43.54 1.50 0.37
N LEU A 7 42.79 1.21 1.44
CA LEU A 7 42.73 -0.08 2.19
C LEU A 7 41.34 -0.11 2.87
N HIS A 8 40.37 -1.02 2.67
CA HIS A 8 40.29 -2.48 2.51
C HIS A 8 40.38 -3.30 3.81
N ASN A 9 39.26 -3.99 4.11
CA ASN A 9 39.02 -5.25 4.87
C ASN A 9 39.59 -5.38 6.29
N GLY A 10 39.00 -6.14 7.21
CA GLY A 10 37.90 -7.11 7.22
C GLY A 10 37.85 -7.81 8.60
N TYR A 11 36.75 -8.51 8.88
CA TYR A 11 36.57 -9.77 9.66
C TYR A 11 37.65 -10.13 10.70
N GLU A 12 37.37 -10.49 11.97
CA GLU A 12 36.48 -11.52 12.50
C GLU A 12 36.72 -11.58 14.03
N GLN A 13 35.72 -11.85 14.88
CA GLN A 13 35.91 -12.72 16.04
C GLN A 13 34.57 -13.26 16.57
N ASP A 14 34.47 -14.59 16.56
CA ASP A 14 33.42 -15.42 17.13
C ASP A 14 33.92 -16.05 18.45
N GLY A 15 33.00 -16.46 19.34
CA GLY A 15 33.29 -17.31 20.50
C GLY A 15 32.46 -17.06 21.78
N ASP A 16 31.40 -17.88 21.95
CA ASP A 16 30.76 -18.47 23.17
C ASP A 16 31.28 -18.05 24.57
N GLN A 17 30.52 -17.86 25.67
CA GLN A 17 29.25 -18.37 26.27
C GLN A 17 29.09 -17.64 27.67
N PRO A 18 28.11 -17.91 28.59
CA PRO A 18 26.68 -18.22 28.52
C PRO A 18 25.80 -17.24 29.37
N ASP A 19 24.47 -17.45 29.33
CA ASP A 19 23.41 -16.75 30.07
C ASP A 19 23.58 -16.69 31.60
N ASP A 20 23.28 -15.53 32.20
CA ASP A 20 22.89 -15.45 33.61
C ASP A 20 21.80 -14.40 33.89
N LYS A 21 21.00 -14.67 34.90
CA LYS A 21 19.60 -14.23 35.07
C LYS A 21 19.39 -12.74 35.39
N ARG A 22 18.25 -12.22 34.90
CA ARG A 22 17.51 -10.99 35.28
C ARG A 22 17.94 -10.29 36.59
N MET A 23 18.29 -9.00 36.47
CA MET A 23 17.90 -7.95 37.43
C MET A 23 17.57 -6.65 36.68
N ARG A 24 16.31 -6.18 36.77
CA ARG A 24 15.91 -4.82 36.38
C ARG A 24 16.73 -3.84 37.21
N ARG A 25 17.62 -3.06 36.59
CA ARG A 25 18.36 -1.99 37.28
C ARG A 25 17.39 -0.85 37.58
N LEU A 26 17.09 -0.64 38.86
CA LEU A 26 16.57 0.64 39.36
C LEU A 26 17.59 1.75 39.03
N PRO A 27 17.15 2.96 38.66
CA PRO A 27 18.07 4.05 38.37
C PRO A 27 18.94 4.35 39.60
N SER A 28 20.25 4.41 39.37
CA SER A 28 21.23 4.75 40.41
C SER A 28 20.91 6.12 41.02
N PHE A 29 21.09 6.25 42.33
CA PHE A 29 20.94 7.52 43.06
C PHE A 29 21.76 8.66 42.44
N SER A 30 22.90 8.35 41.83
CA SER A 30 23.72 9.31 41.09
C SER A 30 23.06 9.85 39.82
N THR A 31 22.22 9.05 39.16
CA THR A 31 21.46 9.46 37.96
C THR A 31 20.31 10.38 38.34
N VAL A 32 19.59 10.07 39.43
CA VAL A 32 18.50 10.91 39.95
C VAL A 32 19.03 12.25 40.46
N ILE A 33 20.20 12.28 41.12
CA ILE A 33 20.85 13.53 41.53
C ILE A 33 21.25 14.36 40.31
N ARG A 34 21.83 13.73 39.27
CA ARG A 34 22.22 14.42 38.04
C ARG A 34 21.00 15.02 37.33
N GLU A 35 19.89 14.29 37.23
CA GLU A 35 18.64 14.78 36.66
C GLU A 35 18.04 15.93 37.48
N ALA A 36 18.01 15.81 38.81
CA ALA A 36 17.52 16.86 39.70
C ALA A 36 18.39 18.14 39.64
N MET A 37 19.71 18.00 39.53
CA MET A 37 20.62 19.13 39.33
C MET A 37 20.43 19.80 37.97
N MET A 38 20.20 19.01 36.91
CA MET A 38 19.96 19.51 35.55
C MET A 38 18.61 20.25 35.47
N GLN A 39 17.58 19.72 36.15
CA GLN A 39 16.26 20.34 36.25
C GLN A 39 16.29 21.65 37.07
N LYS A 40 17.08 21.70 38.16
CA LYS A 40 17.32 22.94 38.93
C LYS A 40 18.09 23.98 38.12
N HIS A 41 19.06 23.56 37.29
CA HIS A 41 19.78 24.45 36.38
C HIS A 41 18.87 25.01 35.29
N MET A 42 18.03 24.18 34.66
CA MET A 42 17.07 24.65 33.66
C MET A 42 16.04 25.61 34.25
N HIS A 43 15.51 25.32 35.43
CA HIS A 43 14.59 26.21 36.11
C HIS A 43 15.26 27.56 36.48
N SER A 44 16.52 27.53 36.93
CA SER A 44 17.29 28.75 37.17
C SER A 44 17.54 29.56 35.90
N LEU A 45 17.81 28.91 34.76
CA LEU A 45 17.99 29.58 33.47
C LEU A 45 16.67 30.22 33.00
N PHE A 46 15.53 29.54 33.15
CA PHE A 46 14.22 30.12 32.85
C PHE A 46 13.90 31.32 33.75
N MET A 47 14.19 31.25 35.05
CA MET A 47 13.96 32.36 35.99
C MET A 47 14.90 33.55 35.76
N CYS A 48 16.11 33.34 35.23
CA CYS A 48 17.02 34.43 34.87
C CYS A 48 16.71 35.05 33.50
N LEU A 49 16.16 34.27 32.55
CA LEU A 49 15.87 34.74 31.20
C LEU A 49 14.49 35.39 31.08
N GLU A 50 13.48 34.94 31.86
CA GLU A 50 12.14 35.53 31.83
C GLU A 50 12.15 37.06 32.05
N PRO A 51 12.86 37.61 33.07
CA PRO A 51 12.86 39.06 33.31
C PRO A 51 13.53 39.85 32.19
N LEU A 52 14.57 39.28 31.57
CA LEU A 52 15.29 39.90 30.46
C LEU A 52 14.45 39.91 29.18
N LEU A 53 13.78 38.79 28.87
CA LEU A 53 12.86 38.70 27.73
C LEU A 53 11.65 39.61 27.91
N ARG A 54 11.07 39.66 29.11
CA ARG A 54 9.94 40.54 29.41
C ARG A 54 10.33 42.02 29.30
N ARG A 55 11.55 42.36 29.71
CA ARG A 55 12.10 43.71 29.58
C ARG A 55 12.38 44.10 28.13
N VAL A 56 12.97 43.21 27.32
CA VAL A 56 13.18 43.46 25.88
C VAL A 56 11.84 43.60 25.17
N VAL A 57 10.85 42.75 25.47
CA VAL A 57 9.51 42.85 24.88
C VAL A 57 8.81 44.15 25.30
N GLN A 58 8.96 44.60 26.56
CA GLN A 58 8.42 45.89 27.01
C GLN A 58 9.16 47.09 26.41
N GLU A 59 10.49 47.04 26.30
CA GLU A 59 11.31 48.09 25.68
C GLU A 59 11.03 48.18 24.17
N GLU A 60 10.82 47.06 23.46
CA GLU A 60 10.41 47.03 22.05
C GLU A 60 8.95 47.50 21.86
N LEU A 61 8.02 47.16 22.77
CA LEU A 61 6.66 47.70 22.77
C LEU A 61 6.64 49.22 23.02
N GLN A 62 7.47 49.71 23.95
CA GLN A 62 7.59 51.13 24.24
C GLN A 62 8.32 51.89 23.12
N ALA A 63 9.34 51.30 22.50
CA ALA A 63 10.03 51.87 21.33
C ALA A 63 9.11 51.92 20.11
N GLY A 64 8.28 50.88 19.90
CA GLY A 64 7.25 50.85 18.86
C GLY A 64 6.10 51.84 19.11
N LEU A 65 5.75 52.12 20.38
CA LEU A 65 4.74 53.12 20.76
C LEU A 65 5.28 54.56 20.75
N MET A 66 6.59 54.77 20.99
CA MET A 66 7.23 56.09 21.00
C MET A 66 7.68 56.57 19.60
N GLN A 67 7.73 55.70 18.58
CA GLN A 67 7.99 56.09 17.19
C GLN A 67 6.77 56.67 16.44
N SER A 68 5.63 56.87 17.11
CA SER A 68 4.47 57.52 16.48
C SER A 68 3.94 58.70 17.28
N PRO A 69 4.50 59.91 17.10
CA PRO A 69 3.76 61.13 17.23
C PRO A 69 3.17 61.50 15.86
N ARG A 70 1.86 61.34 15.76
CA ARG A 70 0.93 62.01 14.83
C ARG A 70 1.57 62.78 13.66
N TYR A 71 1.42 62.21 12.47
CA TYR A 71 1.15 63.01 11.28
C TYR A 71 -0.19 62.57 10.70
N ILE A 72 -1.26 63.18 11.21
CA ILE A 72 -2.50 63.30 10.45
C ILE A 72 -2.22 64.41 9.42
N GLU A 73 -1.46 64.09 8.38
CA GLU A 73 -1.73 64.70 7.09
C GLU A 73 -2.58 63.72 6.31
N ARG A 74 -3.69 64.24 5.80
CA ARG A 74 -4.51 63.58 4.80
C ARG A 74 -3.62 63.11 3.66
N LEU A 75 -3.31 61.82 3.64
CA LEU A 75 -2.86 61.16 2.42
C LEU A 75 -3.98 61.32 1.39
N PRO A 76 -3.69 61.64 0.12
CA PRO A 76 -4.72 61.68 -0.91
C PRO A 76 -5.43 60.34 -0.89
N GLU A 77 -6.76 60.38 -0.90
CA GLU A 77 -7.60 59.20 -1.04
C GLU A 77 -7.00 58.32 -2.14
N THR A 78 -6.49 57.15 -1.77
CA THR A 78 -6.21 56.09 -2.75
C THR A 78 -7.51 55.89 -3.50
N PRO A 79 -7.52 55.97 -4.85
CA PRO A 79 -8.72 55.68 -5.61
C PRO A 79 -9.23 54.30 -5.16
N PRO A 80 -10.55 54.13 -5.01
CA PRO A 80 -11.12 52.85 -4.62
C PRO A 80 -10.54 51.78 -5.54
N ALA A 81 -10.06 50.67 -4.96
CA ALA A 81 -9.55 49.55 -5.72
C ALA A 81 -10.56 49.23 -6.82
N GLU A 82 -10.19 49.49 -8.08
CA GLU A 82 -11.06 49.23 -9.23
C GLU A 82 -11.50 47.78 -9.14
N ARG A 83 -12.80 47.55 -8.92
CA ARG A 83 -13.34 46.19 -8.90
C ARG A 83 -13.05 45.57 -10.25
N ALA A 84 -12.42 44.39 -10.23
CA ALA A 84 -12.13 43.65 -11.45
C ALA A 84 -13.46 43.34 -12.14
N ALA A 85 -13.67 43.83 -13.36
CA ALA A 85 -14.88 43.52 -14.14
C ALA A 85 -14.90 42.04 -14.58
N TRP A 86 -13.73 41.41 -14.65
CA TRP A 86 -13.54 40.05 -15.13
C TRP A 86 -12.66 39.24 -14.17
N LYS A 87 -12.92 37.94 -14.05
CA LYS A 87 -12.10 37.00 -13.30
C LYS A 87 -11.85 35.72 -14.11
N LEU A 88 -10.69 35.11 -13.91
CA LEU A 88 -10.40 33.78 -14.42
C LEU A 88 -10.97 32.74 -13.44
N ALA A 89 -11.40 31.60 -13.97
CA ALA A 89 -11.86 30.48 -13.17
C ALA A 89 -11.45 29.14 -13.80
N PHE A 90 -11.26 28.12 -12.96
CA PHE A 90 -11.20 26.75 -13.42
C PHE A 90 -12.62 26.22 -13.55
N ARG A 91 -12.96 25.64 -14.70
CA ARG A 91 -14.31 25.08 -14.92
C ARG A 91 -14.57 23.85 -14.04
N THR A 92 -13.56 23.00 -13.92
CA THR A 92 -13.61 21.75 -13.17
C THR A 92 -12.37 21.69 -12.27
N PRO A 93 -12.50 21.26 -11.01
CA PRO A 93 -11.35 21.08 -10.14
C PRO A 93 -10.42 19.96 -10.66
N PRO A 94 -9.13 19.99 -10.26
CA PRO A 94 -8.18 18.95 -10.63
C PRO A 94 -8.46 17.62 -9.90
N GLN A 95 -8.23 16.51 -10.59
CA GLN A 95 -8.32 15.17 -10.01
C GLN A 95 -7.20 14.96 -8.98
N LEU A 96 -7.59 14.47 -7.80
CA LEU A 96 -6.66 14.13 -6.72
C LEU A 96 -6.61 12.62 -6.49
N PRO A 97 -5.47 12.06 -6.03
CA PRO A 97 -4.20 12.74 -5.70
C PRO A 97 -3.33 13.04 -6.93
N ILE A 98 -2.57 14.14 -6.87
CA ILE A 98 -1.57 14.49 -7.89
C ILE A 98 -0.19 13.98 -7.48
N PHE A 99 0.50 13.34 -8.42
CA PHE A 99 1.89 12.89 -8.27
C PHE A 99 2.84 13.70 -9.15
N THR A 100 4.09 13.87 -8.71
CA THR A 100 5.12 14.55 -9.50
C THR A 100 5.34 13.84 -10.84
N GLY A 101 5.51 14.58 -11.94
CA GLY A 101 5.73 14.02 -13.28
C GLY A 101 4.50 13.39 -13.93
N SER A 102 3.39 13.27 -13.21
CA SER A 102 2.09 12.89 -13.78
C SER A 102 1.38 14.13 -14.33
N LYS A 103 0.65 13.95 -15.43
CA LYS A 103 -0.20 14.98 -16.05
C LYS A 103 -1.33 15.36 -15.08
N VAL A 104 -1.58 16.66 -14.95
CA VAL A 104 -2.69 17.18 -14.14
C VAL A 104 -3.93 17.27 -14.99
N GLU A 105 -4.96 16.51 -14.61
CA GLU A 105 -6.25 16.42 -15.30
C GLU A 105 -7.37 16.86 -14.35
N ASP A 106 -8.54 17.16 -14.90
CA ASP A 106 -9.75 17.43 -14.14
C ASP A 106 -10.38 16.16 -13.59
N GLU A 107 -11.37 16.29 -12.70
CA GLU A 107 -12.09 15.14 -12.11
C GLU A 107 -12.74 14.19 -13.13
N ALA A 108 -12.96 14.64 -14.38
CA ALA A 108 -13.51 13.83 -15.46
C ALA A 108 -12.43 13.19 -16.35
N GLY A 109 -11.14 13.35 -16.03
CA GLY A 109 -10.00 12.85 -16.81
C GLY A 109 -9.72 13.66 -18.07
N ASN A 110 -10.21 14.90 -18.15
CA ASN A 110 -9.95 15.82 -19.25
C ASN A 110 -8.84 16.82 -18.88
N PRO A 111 -8.20 17.47 -19.86
CA PRO A 111 -7.34 18.61 -19.62
C PRO A 111 -8.04 19.71 -18.80
N LEU A 112 -7.33 20.39 -17.91
CA LEU A 112 -7.95 21.48 -17.14
C LEU A 112 -8.40 22.60 -18.08
N GLU A 113 -9.60 23.13 -17.86
CA GLU A 113 -10.14 24.24 -18.63
C GLU A 113 -10.19 25.52 -17.77
N VAL A 114 -9.52 26.56 -18.25
CA VAL A 114 -9.57 27.90 -17.70
C VAL A 114 -10.56 28.72 -18.53
N ILE A 115 -11.50 29.36 -17.85
CA ILE A 115 -12.52 30.21 -18.45
C ILE A 115 -12.42 31.62 -17.90
N LEU A 116 -12.81 32.60 -18.71
CA LEU A 116 -13.09 33.94 -18.26
C LEU A 116 -14.56 34.04 -17.84
N VAL A 117 -14.82 34.67 -16.70
CA VAL A 117 -16.16 34.95 -16.25
C VAL A 117 -16.30 36.41 -15.85
N ASP A 118 -17.49 36.94 -16.02
CA ASP A 118 -17.91 38.24 -15.50
C ASP A 118 -17.87 38.20 -13.96
N ALA A 119 -17.26 39.21 -13.34
CA ALA A 119 -17.02 39.18 -11.90
C ALA A 119 -18.33 39.32 -11.09
N ASP A 120 -19.31 40.07 -11.61
CA ASP A 120 -20.58 40.35 -10.94
C ASP A 120 -21.59 39.20 -11.10
N THR A 121 -21.67 38.63 -12.30
CA THR A 121 -22.66 37.59 -12.64
C THR A 121 -22.10 36.17 -12.54
N GLY A 122 -20.77 36.01 -12.57
CA GLY A 122 -20.10 34.70 -12.63
C GLY A 122 -20.34 33.95 -13.94
N SER A 123 -20.95 34.59 -14.95
CA SER A 123 -21.27 33.96 -16.22
C SER A 123 -20.06 33.93 -17.17
N PRO A 124 -19.92 32.89 -18.02
CA PRO A 124 -18.84 32.82 -19.00
C PRO A 124 -18.83 34.05 -19.90
N ALA A 125 -17.65 34.63 -20.05
CA ALA A 125 -17.44 35.90 -20.72
C ALA A 125 -16.45 35.78 -21.88
N THR A 126 -16.59 36.67 -22.85
CA THR A 126 -15.66 36.81 -23.97
C THR A 126 -15.14 38.24 -24.01
N LEU A 127 -13.81 38.39 -24.10
CA LEU A 127 -13.21 39.72 -24.28
C LEU A 127 -13.39 40.19 -25.72
N PRO A 128 -13.46 41.50 -25.96
CA PRO A 128 -13.44 42.08 -27.30
C PRO A 128 -12.16 41.73 -28.09
N GLN A 129 -11.10 41.35 -27.40
CA GLN A 129 -9.80 41.00 -27.99
C GLN A 129 -9.75 39.53 -28.41
N ALA A 130 -9.18 39.30 -29.60
CA ALA A 130 -9.10 37.97 -30.22
C ALA A 130 -8.24 36.96 -29.46
N ALA A 131 -7.35 37.41 -28.56
CA ALA A 131 -6.49 36.53 -27.77
C ALA A 131 -5.99 37.21 -26.50
N LEU A 132 -6.14 36.55 -25.34
CA LEU A 132 -5.54 36.94 -24.06
C LEU A 132 -4.44 35.94 -23.71
N ARG A 133 -3.25 36.42 -23.32
CA ARG A 133 -2.18 35.54 -22.83
C ARG A 133 -2.35 35.33 -21.32
N VAL A 134 -2.34 34.08 -20.91
CA VAL A 134 -2.42 33.70 -19.49
C VAL A 134 -1.25 32.80 -19.10
N GLU A 135 -0.86 32.86 -17.84
CA GLU A 135 0.24 32.10 -17.27
C GLU A 135 -0.27 31.27 -16.09
N VAL A 136 0.10 29.99 -16.07
CA VAL A 136 -0.18 29.06 -14.99
C VAL A 136 1.01 29.03 -14.04
N VAL A 137 0.78 29.32 -12.76
CA VAL A 137 1.82 29.42 -11.74
C VAL A 137 1.45 28.61 -10.49
N PRO A 138 2.42 27.99 -9.80
CA PRO A 138 2.15 27.33 -8.54
C PRO A 138 2.14 28.36 -7.40
N VAL A 139 1.18 28.25 -6.50
CA VAL A 139 1.01 29.16 -5.34
C VAL A 139 1.01 28.34 -4.05
N PHE A 140 1.45 28.93 -2.94
CA PHE A 140 1.43 28.24 -1.65
C PHE A 140 0.00 27.89 -1.24
N GLY A 141 -0.20 26.68 -0.70
CA GLY A 141 -1.54 26.18 -0.36
C GLY A 141 -2.23 26.93 0.80
N ASP A 142 -1.47 27.66 1.62
CA ASP A 142 -1.95 28.52 2.71
C ASP A 142 -2.26 29.95 2.26
N PHE A 143 -2.09 30.28 0.98
CA PHE A 143 -2.55 31.54 0.40
C PHE A 143 -3.96 31.37 -0.21
N PRO A 144 -4.87 32.34 -0.02
CA PRO A 144 -4.78 33.48 0.88
C PRO A 144 -4.99 33.05 2.34
N PRO A 145 -4.32 33.70 3.33
CA PRO A 145 -4.29 33.24 4.72
C PRO A 145 -5.67 33.20 5.39
N ASP A 146 -6.58 34.08 4.96
CA ASP A 146 -7.90 34.25 5.55
C ASP A 146 -9.02 33.67 4.67
N GLY A 147 -8.67 32.96 3.58
CA GLY A 147 -9.65 32.43 2.62
C GLY A 147 -10.43 33.49 1.84
N ARG A 148 -9.98 34.75 1.87
CA ARG A 148 -10.58 35.85 1.11
C ARG A 148 -10.40 35.67 -0.39
N GLU A 149 -11.35 36.15 -1.18
CA GLU A 149 -11.26 36.08 -2.65
C GLU A 149 -10.51 37.26 -3.26
N ASP A 150 -10.31 38.35 -2.50
CA ASP A 150 -9.63 39.55 -2.96
C ASP A 150 -8.19 39.64 -2.43
N TRP A 151 -7.24 39.82 -3.34
CA TRP A 151 -5.83 40.09 -3.07
C TRP A 151 -5.27 41.07 -4.08
N SER A 152 -4.19 41.77 -3.73
CA SER A 152 -3.47 42.61 -4.68
C SER A 152 -2.57 41.77 -5.58
N ALA A 153 -2.24 42.29 -6.78
CA ALA A 153 -1.32 41.63 -7.70
C ALA A 153 0.06 41.41 -7.08
N ASP A 154 0.55 42.36 -6.26
CA ASP A 154 1.81 42.23 -5.52
C ASP A 154 1.76 41.12 -4.47
N GLU A 155 0.63 41.00 -3.77
CA GLU A 155 0.44 39.94 -2.79
C GLU A 155 0.40 38.56 -3.45
N PHE A 156 -0.32 38.43 -4.56
CA PHE A 156 -0.32 37.22 -5.38
C PHE A 156 1.10 36.87 -5.84
N GLN A 157 1.83 37.83 -6.39
CA GLN A 157 3.19 37.64 -6.91
C GLN A 157 4.17 37.17 -5.82
N ARG A 158 4.02 37.66 -4.57
CA ARG A 158 4.85 37.20 -3.44
C ARG A 158 4.58 35.76 -3.02
N ASN A 159 3.38 35.24 -3.31
CA ASN A 159 2.96 33.88 -2.93
C ASN A 159 3.17 32.84 -4.03
N VAL A 160 3.63 33.25 -5.22
CA VAL A 160 4.05 32.32 -6.27
C VAL A 160 5.27 31.53 -5.79
N VAL A 161 5.16 30.20 -5.82
CA VAL A 161 6.20 29.29 -5.34
C VAL A 161 7.29 29.17 -6.39
N LYS A 162 8.52 29.45 -6.00
CA LYS A 162 9.70 29.19 -6.83
C LYS A 162 10.23 27.78 -6.60
N GLU A 163 10.88 27.23 -7.61
CA GLU A 163 11.63 25.99 -7.49
C GLU A 163 12.76 26.09 -6.45
N ARG A 164 13.20 24.92 -5.98
CA ARG A 164 14.39 24.82 -5.15
C ARG A 164 15.65 25.11 -5.96
N GLU A 165 16.65 25.65 -5.29
CA GLU A 165 17.94 25.95 -5.93
C GLU A 165 18.52 24.71 -6.64
N GLY A 166 18.88 24.87 -7.91
CA GLY A 166 19.41 23.80 -8.75
C GLY A 166 18.38 22.77 -9.25
N LYS A 167 17.07 23.01 -9.08
CA LYS A 167 16.00 22.18 -9.64
C LYS A 167 15.39 22.78 -10.90
N ARG A 168 14.61 21.96 -11.61
CA ARG A 168 13.78 22.41 -12.74
C ARG A 168 12.63 23.27 -12.21
N PRO A 169 12.00 24.12 -13.06
CA PRO A 169 10.79 24.83 -12.70
C PRO A 169 9.75 23.90 -12.07
N LEU A 170 9.05 24.38 -11.03
CA LEU A 170 8.11 23.55 -10.26
C LEU A 170 6.95 23.04 -11.11
N LEU A 171 6.49 23.85 -12.08
CA LEU A 171 5.55 23.46 -13.12
C LEU A 171 6.26 23.35 -14.47
N THR A 172 5.92 22.33 -15.25
CA THR A 172 6.39 22.13 -16.63
C THR A 172 5.23 21.80 -17.57
N GLY A 173 5.46 21.95 -18.87
CA GLY A 173 4.46 21.76 -19.92
C GLY A 173 3.71 23.06 -20.22
N ASP A 174 2.39 23.02 -20.15
CA ASP A 174 1.49 24.11 -20.56
C ASP A 174 1.37 25.22 -19.50
N VAL A 175 2.48 25.93 -19.26
CA VAL A 175 2.56 27.03 -18.27
C VAL A 175 2.26 28.41 -18.85
N SER A 176 2.36 28.58 -20.18
CA SER A 176 1.99 29.83 -20.87
C SER A 176 1.00 29.50 -21.97
N LEU A 177 -0.20 30.07 -21.87
CA LEU A 177 -1.35 29.73 -22.70
C LEU A 177 -1.91 30.97 -23.39
N THR A 178 -2.59 30.73 -24.51
CA THR A 178 -3.35 31.75 -25.23
C THR A 178 -4.83 31.42 -25.14
N MET A 179 -5.57 32.23 -24.40
CA MET A 179 -7.01 32.15 -24.25
C MET A 179 -7.71 32.77 -25.46
N ARG A 180 -8.64 32.02 -26.07
CA ARG A 180 -9.45 32.44 -27.22
C ARG A 180 -10.92 32.25 -26.86
N ASP A 181 -11.77 33.19 -27.25
CA ASP A 181 -13.21 33.15 -26.97
C ASP A 181 -13.53 32.89 -25.48
N GLY A 182 -12.71 33.46 -24.59
CA GLY A 182 -12.88 33.30 -23.14
C GLY A 182 -12.43 31.95 -22.57
N ARG A 183 -11.77 31.08 -23.34
CA ARG A 183 -11.39 29.72 -22.92
C ARG A 183 -9.94 29.38 -23.25
N ALA A 184 -9.28 28.65 -22.35
CA ALA A 184 -7.94 28.09 -22.54
C ALA A 184 -7.88 26.69 -21.94
N THR A 185 -7.26 25.76 -22.68
CA THR A 185 -7.06 24.39 -22.22
C THR A 185 -5.61 24.21 -21.74
N VAL A 186 -5.45 23.57 -20.60
CA VAL A 186 -4.16 23.21 -20.00
C VAL A 186 -3.96 21.71 -20.20
N GLY A 187 -3.20 21.32 -21.22
CA GLY A 187 -3.01 19.93 -21.62
C GLY A 187 -1.91 19.22 -20.83
N GLU A 188 -0.67 19.66 -20.96
CA GLU A 188 0.50 18.90 -20.52
C GLU A 188 1.11 19.40 -19.20
N LEU A 189 0.30 19.98 -18.30
CA LEU A 189 0.79 20.52 -17.04
C LEU A 189 1.22 19.42 -16.06
N GLN A 190 2.42 19.57 -15.48
CA GLN A 190 2.99 18.63 -14.51
C GLN A 190 3.75 19.34 -13.39
N PHE A 191 3.76 18.75 -12.19
CA PHE A 191 4.62 19.18 -11.09
C PHE A 191 5.95 18.41 -11.08
N THR A 192 7.08 19.09 -10.93
CA THR A 192 8.42 18.45 -10.94
C THR A 192 8.95 18.08 -9.56
N ASP A 193 8.42 18.68 -8.49
CA ASP A 193 8.76 18.38 -7.09
C ASP A 193 7.48 18.24 -6.26
N ASN A 194 7.56 17.47 -5.18
CA ASN A 194 6.42 17.21 -4.30
C ASN A 194 6.17 18.39 -3.36
N SER A 195 5.04 18.44 -2.67
CA SER A 195 4.72 19.57 -1.78
C SER A 195 5.30 19.43 -0.36
N SER A 196 5.97 18.33 -0.03
CA SER A 196 6.40 18.06 1.36
C SER A 196 7.45 19.02 1.90
N TRP A 197 8.16 19.71 1.01
CA TRP A 197 9.25 20.61 1.37
C TRP A 197 8.83 22.05 1.70
N VAL A 198 7.63 22.44 1.30
CA VAL A 198 7.06 23.73 1.70
C VAL A 198 6.38 23.62 3.06
N ARG A 199 6.38 24.71 3.81
CA ARG A 199 5.86 24.78 5.19
C ARG A 199 4.41 24.27 5.30
N CYS A 200 3.54 24.69 4.38
CA CYS A 200 2.12 24.33 4.36
C CYS A 200 1.84 22.92 3.78
N ARG A 201 2.86 22.24 3.26
CA ARG A 201 2.79 20.92 2.62
C ARG A 201 1.82 20.81 1.45
N LYS A 202 1.31 21.92 0.93
CA LYS A 202 0.28 21.98 -0.11
C LYS A 202 0.62 23.05 -1.14
N PHE A 203 0.14 22.84 -2.36
CA PHE A 203 0.17 23.82 -3.44
C PHE A 203 -1.27 24.13 -3.89
N ARG A 204 -1.43 25.26 -4.58
CA ARG A 204 -2.56 25.58 -5.46
C ARG A 204 -2.01 25.79 -6.87
N ILE A 205 -2.81 25.49 -7.88
CA ILE A 205 -2.54 25.96 -9.24
C ILE A 205 -3.28 27.27 -9.39
N ALA A 206 -2.58 28.30 -9.84
CA ALA A 206 -3.16 29.60 -10.11
C ALA A 206 -2.95 30.00 -11.56
N VAL A 207 -3.85 30.81 -12.10
CA VAL A 207 -3.75 31.35 -13.46
C VAL A 207 -3.96 32.85 -13.41
N ARG A 208 -3.06 33.57 -14.08
CA ARG A 208 -3.13 35.03 -14.20
C ARG A 208 -3.02 35.48 -15.64
N ALA A 209 -3.56 36.65 -15.94
CA ALA A 209 -3.28 37.32 -17.20
C ALA A 209 -1.84 37.83 -17.23
N VAL A 210 -1.17 37.72 -18.39
CA VAL A 210 0.18 38.25 -18.56
C VAL A 210 0.11 39.80 -18.63
N PRO A 211 0.93 40.53 -17.86
CA PRO A 211 0.98 41.99 -17.94
C PRO A 211 1.32 42.47 -19.37
N GLY A 212 0.62 43.49 -19.86
CA GLY A 212 0.85 44.07 -21.19
C GLY A 212 -0.05 43.55 -22.31
N THR A 213 -0.81 42.48 -22.10
CA THR A 213 -2.00 42.17 -22.92
C THR A 213 -3.17 43.02 -22.41
N VAL A 214 -3.24 44.26 -22.88
CA VAL A 214 -4.11 45.33 -22.37
C VAL A 214 -5.57 45.07 -22.73
N CYS A 215 -6.43 44.69 -21.78
CA CYS A 215 -7.86 45.01 -21.88
C CYS A 215 -8.12 46.32 -21.15
N ASP A 216 -8.00 47.44 -21.86
CA ASP A 216 -8.56 48.76 -21.50
C ASP A 216 -8.39 49.21 -20.03
N GLY A 217 -7.26 48.89 -19.40
CA GLY A 217 -6.96 49.22 -18.00
C GLY A 217 -7.69 48.36 -16.95
N ALA A 218 -8.65 47.51 -17.33
CA ALA A 218 -9.41 46.68 -16.39
C ALA A 218 -8.56 45.52 -15.85
N ARG A 219 -8.43 45.43 -14.53
CA ARG A 219 -7.80 44.28 -13.86
C ARG A 219 -8.63 43.02 -14.08
N ILE A 220 -8.00 41.95 -14.55
CA ILE A 220 -8.56 40.59 -14.56
C ILE A 220 -8.08 39.88 -13.30
N GLN A 221 -9.00 39.42 -12.46
CA GLN A 221 -8.66 38.70 -11.23
C GLN A 221 -8.16 37.28 -11.53
N GLU A 222 -7.14 36.85 -10.79
CA GLU A 222 -6.49 35.54 -10.95
C GLU A 222 -7.40 34.38 -10.50
N ALA A 223 -7.30 33.24 -11.17
CA ALA A 223 -7.94 32.00 -10.74
C ALA A 223 -7.02 31.25 -9.78
N MET A 224 -7.59 30.55 -8.79
CA MET A 224 -6.87 29.56 -7.99
C MET A 224 -7.70 28.29 -7.81
N THR A 225 -7.05 27.14 -7.81
CA THR A 225 -7.66 25.89 -7.37
C THR A 225 -7.74 25.82 -5.85
N GLU A 226 -8.45 24.82 -5.35
CA GLU A 226 -8.29 24.38 -3.97
C GLU A 226 -6.87 23.90 -3.66
N ALA A 227 -6.49 23.96 -2.38
CA ALA A 227 -5.17 23.56 -1.93
C ALA A 227 -5.04 22.04 -1.82
N PHE A 228 -4.05 21.45 -2.48
CA PHE A 228 -3.82 20.02 -2.50
C PHE A 228 -2.36 19.63 -2.22
N MET A 229 -2.15 18.37 -1.86
CA MET A 229 -0.81 17.81 -1.70
C MET A 229 -0.34 17.21 -3.02
N VAL A 230 0.87 17.57 -3.44
CA VAL A 230 1.58 16.89 -4.54
C VAL A 230 2.48 15.84 -3.94
N ARG A 231 2.25 14.58 -4.31
CA ARG A 231 2.99 13.44 -3.78
C ARG A 231 4.14 13.07 -4.71
N ASP A 232 5.20 12.50 -4.16
CA ASP A 232 6.29 11.97 -4.96
C ASP A 232 5.83 10.77 -5.80
N HIS A 233 6.20 10.74 -7.07
CA HIS A 233 5.83 9.66 -8.00
C HIS A 233 6.25 8.26 -7.51
N ARG A 234 7.32 8.18 -6.71
CA ARG A 234 7.72 6.91 -6.09
C ARG A 234 6.60 6.33 -5.22
N GLY A 235 5.79 7.20 -4.59
CA GLY A 235 4.66 6.78 -3.78
C GLY A 235 3.54 6.11 -4.59
N GLU A 236 3.36 6.50 -5.85
CA GLU A 236 2.42 5.87 -6.78
C GLU A 236 2.94 4.49 -7.21
N LEU A 237 4.18 4.45 -7.72
CA LEU A 237 4.81 3.21 -8.16
C LEU A 237 4.93 2.17 -7.04
N TYR A 238 5.12 2.60 -5.79
CA TYR A 238 5.27 1.71 -4.63
C TYR A 238 4.01 1.51 -3.81
N ARG A 239 2.85 1.94 -4.32
CA ARG A 239 1.56 1.79 -3.65
C ARG A 239 1.27 0.31 -3.35
N LYS A 240 0.77 0.05 -2.15
CA LYS A 240 0.25 -1.26 -1.76
C LYS A 240 -1.14 -1.42 -2.37
N HIS A 241 -1.39 -2.53 -3.05
CA HIS A 241 -2.71 -2.83 -3.59
C HIS A 241 -3.59 -3.39 -2.48
N TYR A 242 -4.88 -3.01 -2.46
CA TYR A 242 -5.85 -3.52 -1.49
C TYR A 242 -7.19 -3.82 -2.20
N PRO A 243 -7.59 -5.11 -2.33
CA PRO A 243 -6.79 -6.29 -2.01
C PRO A 243 -5.58 -6.41 -2.96
N PRO A 244 -4.50 -7.10 -2.56
CA PRO A 244 -3.43 -7.45 -3.47
C PRO A 244 -3.89 -8.53 -4.46
N VAL A 245 -3.24 -8.60 -5.62
CA VAL A 245 -3.55 -9.55 -6.70
C VAL A 245 -2.53 -10.68 -6.69
N LEU A 246 -2.91 -11.90 -7.09
CA LEU A 246 -2.02 -13.08 -7.11
C LEU A 246 -0.71 -12.84 -7.87
N ALA A 247 -0.79 -12.17 -9.01
CA ALA A 247 0.35 -11.85 -9.88
C ALA A 247 1.18 -10.63 -9.40
N ASP A 248 0.76 -9.93 -8.34
CA ASP A 248 1.55 -8.86 -7.77
C ASP A 248 2.88 -9.40 -7.26
N ASP A 249 3.94 -8.60 -7.39
CA ASP A 249 5.18 -8.86 -6.68
C ASP A 249 4.93 -8.83 -5.16
N VAL A 250 5.65 -9.66 -4.41
CA VAL A 250 5.49 -9.78 -2.95
C VAL A 250 5.77 -8.47 -2.19
N TRP A 251 6.54 -7.56 -2.78
CA TRP A 251 6.76 -6.23 -2.21
C TRP A 251 5.51 -5.34 -2.26
N ARG A 252 4.42 -5.74 -2.92
CA ARG A 252 3.11 -5.06 -2.82
C ARG A 252 2.40 -5.34 -1.49
N LEU A 253 2.85 -6.33 -0.71
CA LEU A 253 2.34 -6.57 0.64
C LEU A 253 2.79 -5.50 1.63
N GLU A 254 2.01 -5.28 2.69
CA GLU A 254 2.38 -4.36 3.75
C GLU A 254 3.70 -4.78 4.41
N LYS A 255 4.44 -3.80 4.94
CA LYS A 255 5.73 -3.98 5.64
C LYS A 255 6.89 -4.59 4.82
N ILE A 256 6.65 -4.97 3.56
CA ILE A 256 7.68 -5.43 2.62
C ILE A 256 8.00 -4.30 1.63
N GLY A 257 9.21 -3.72 1.67
CA GLY A 257 9.61 -2.69 0.72
C GLY A 257 10.17 -3.25 -0.60
N LYS A 258 9.95 -2.58 -1.74
CA LYS A 258 10.62 -2.91 -3.02
C LYS A 258 12.13 -2.79 -2.83
N GLU A 259 12.87 -3.74 -3.37
CA GLU A 259 14.31 -3.94 -3.10
C GLU A 259 14.72 -3.83 -1.60
N GLY A 260 13.81 -4.13 -0.66
CA GLY A 260 14.08 -4.14 0.77
C GLY A 260 14.72 -5.45 1.25
N ALA A 261 15.08 -5.52 2.54
CA ALA A 261 15.69 -6.71 3.13
C ALA A 261 14.77 -7.95 3.03
N PHE A 262 13.50 -7.82 3.42
CA PHE A 262 12.53 -8.92 3.33
C PHE A 262 12.25 -9.34 1.90
N HIS A 263 12.08 -8.39 0.98
CA HIS A 263 11.86 -8.68 -0.42
C HIS A 263 13.03 -9.46 -1.03
N ARG A 264 14.28 -9.09 -0.74
CA ARG A 264 15.46 -9.86 -1.18
C ARG A 264 15.49 -11.27 -0.58
N LYS A 265 15.17 -11.42 0.71
CA LYS A 265 15.12 -12.72 1.40
C LYS A 265 14.07 -13.64 0.77
N LEU A 266 12.86 -13.13 0.55
CA LEU A 266 11.77 -13.87 -0.09
C LEU A 266 12.12 -14.27 -1.52
N ARG A 267 12.62 -13.33 -2.34
CA ARG A 267 13.05 -13.61 -3.72
C ARG A 267 14.12 -14.70 -3.80
N ARG A 268 15.10 -14.71 -2.87
CA ARG A 268 16.14 -15.76 -2.79
C ARG A 268 15.59 -17.14 -2.46
N ASN A 269 14.41 -17.21 -1.85
CA ASN A 269 13.71 -18.45 -1.52
C ASN A 269 12.55 -18.74 -2.49
N ASN A 270 12.57 -18.16 -3.70
CA ASN A 270 11.54 -18.34 -4.73
C ASN A 270 10.13 -17.95 -4.26
N VAL A 271 10.04 -16.90 -3.45
CA VAL A 271 8.79 -16.22 -3.08
C VAL A 271 8.83 -14.81 -3.66
N GLY A 272 8.58 -14.73 -4.97
CA GLY A 272 8.59 -13.49 -5.74
C GLY A 272 7.22 -12.83 -5.82
N THR A 273 6.14 -13.62 -5.80
CA THR A 273 4.76 -13.14 -5.99
C THR A 273 3.92 -13.21 -4.72
N VAL A 274 2.80 -12.49 -4.69
CA VAL A 274 1.79 -12.60 -3.63
C VAL A 274 1.21 -14.01 -3.61
N GLN A 275 0.97 -14.64 -4.77
CA GLN A 275 0.52 -16.03 -4.84
C GLN A 275 1.47 -17.01 -4.14
N GLU A 276 2.76 -16.95 -4.43
CA GLU A 276 3.76 -17.80 -3.77
C GLU A 276 3.83 -17.54 -2.26
N PHE A 277 3.71 -16.28 -1.85
CA PHE A 277 3.69 -15.90 -0.44
C PHE A 277 2.49 -16.51 0.29
N VAL A 278 1.28 -16.38 -0.27
CA VAL A 278 0.06 -16.92 0.35
C VAL A 278 0.10 -18.45 0.39
N ARG A 279 0.55 -19.11 -0.69
CA ARG A 279 0.70 -20.57 -0.72
C ARG A 279 1.65 -21.05 0.38
N MET A 280 2.82 -20.43 0.51
CA MET A 280 3.77 -20.78 1.55
C MET A 280 3.23 -20.46 2.95
N LEU A 281 2.49 -19.36 3.10
CA LEU A 281 1.84 -19.01 4.36
C LEU A 281 0.80 -20.06 4.80
N MET A 282 0.07 -20.65 3.85
CA MET A 282 -0.92 -21.71 4.15
C MET A 282 -0.26 -23.04 4.50
N VAL A 283 0.81 -23.43 3.79
CA VAL A 283 1.40 -24.77 3.92
C VAL A 283 2.56 -24.81 4.92
N LYS A 284 3.41 -23.78 4.94
CA LYS A 284 4.65 -23.70 5.73
C LYS A 284 4.84 -22.33 6.41
N PRO A 285 3.90 -21.91 7.28
CA PRO A 285 3.97 -20.58 7.92
C PRO A 285 5.25 -20.36 8.73
N GLU A 286 5.74 -21.39 9.43
CA GLU A 286 6.95 -21.30 10.25
C GLU A 286 8.23 -21.14 9.40
N GLU A 287 8.32 -21.83 8.26
CA GLU A 287 9.45 -21.68 7.34
C GLU A 287 9.44 -20.28 6.69
N LEU A 288 8.26 -19.79 6.29
CA LEU A 288 8.11 -18.43 5.77
C LEU A 288 8.53 -17.39 6.82
N ARG A 289 8.14 -17.60 8.08
CA ARG A 289 8.54 -16.75 9.22
C ARG A 289 10.06 -16.77 9.41
N ALA A 290 10.68 -17.94 9.34
CA ALA A 290 12.12 -18.13 9.46
C ALA A 290 12.90 -17.43 8.33
N ILE A 291 12.42 -17.51 7.08
CA ILE A 291 13.01 -16.80 5.93
C ILE A 291 13.09 -15.29 6.20
N LEU A 292 12.04 -14.70 6.76
CA LEU A 292 12.01 -13.27 7.09
C LEU A 292 12.94 -12.93 8.27
N GLY A 293 13.02 -13.84 9.25
CA GLY A 293 13.91 -13.77 10.42
C GLY A 293 13.53 -12.67 11.42
N ASP A 294 14.41 -12.43 12.40
CA ASP A 294 14.13 -11.60 13.59
C ASP A 294 13.80 -10.13 13.29
N GLY A 295 14.25 -9.61 12.15
CA GLY A 295 13.90 -8.25 11.73
C GLY A 295 12.40 -8.06 11.49
N MET A 296 11.67 -9.15 11.23
CA MET A 296 10.22 -9.15 11.08
C MET A 296 9.58 -9.31 12.45
N THR A 297 9.16 -8.20 13.06
CA THR A 297 8.43 -8.23 14.34
C THR A 297 7.05 -8.88 14.19
N ASP A 298 6.46 -9.35 15.28
CA ASP A 298 5.13 -9.99 15.25
C ASP A 298 4.05 -9.06 14.70
N ARG A 299 4.08 -7.77 15.07
CA ARG A 299 3.18 -6.75 14.50
C ARG A 299 3.33 -6.60 12.99
N MET A 300 4.57 -6.68 12.48
CA MET A 300 4.81 -6.59 11.05
C MET A 300 4.35 -7.86 10.33
N TRP A 301 4.60 -9.02 10.94
CA TRP A 301 4.13 -10.31 10.46
C TRP A 301 2.61 -10.36 10.36
N GLU A 302 1.90 -9.97 11.42
CA GLU A 302 0.43 -9.89 11.44
C GLU A 302 -0.08 -8.95 10.33
N ALA A 303 0.47 -7.74 10.21
CA ALA A 303 0.05 -6.80 9.17
C ALA A 303 0.26 -7.38 7.76
N THR A 304 1.42 -8.02 7.51
CA THR A 304 1.76 -8.60 6.21
C THR A 304 0.84 -9.78 5.87
N THR A 305 0.64 -10.69 6.82
CA THR A 305 -0.16 -11.90 6.61
C THR A 305 -1.65 -11.59 6.54
N ASN A 306 -2.17 -10.66 7.35
CA ASN A 306 -3.55 -10.20 7.24
C ASN A 306 -3.80 -9.51 5.90
N HIS A 307 -2.87 -8.69 5.43
CA HIS A 307 -2.96 -8.08 4.10
C HIS A 307 -2.90 -9.11 2.97
N ALA A 308 -2.01 -10.10 3.07
CA ALA A 308 -1.93 -11.17 2.08
C ALA A 308 -3.21 -12.02 2.02
N LYS A 309 -3.85 -12.27 3.18
CA LYS A 309 -5.11 -13.01 3.29
C LYS A 309 -6.33 -12.28 2.71
N THR A 310 -6.23 -10.99 2.38
CA THR A 310 -7.30 -10.31 1.61
C THR A 310 -7.22 -10.63 0.12
N CYS A 311 -6.14 -11.25 -0.35
CA CYS A 311 -6.03 -11.81 -1.70
C CYS A 311 -6.92 -13.06 -1.81
N GLY A 312 -7.95 -13.00 -2.65
CA GLY A 312 -8.79 -14.17 -2.93
C GLY A 312 -8.14 -15.13 -3.93
N PRO A 313 -8.59 -16.40 -3.96
CA PRO A 313 -8.26 -17.31 -5.04
C PRO A 313 -8.85 -16.81 -6.37
N ASP A 314 -8.28 -17.29 -7.48
CA ASP A 314 -8.95 -17.23 -8.78
C ASP A 314 -9.92 -18.42 -8.93
N ASP A 315 -10.55 -18.55 -10.09
CA ASP A 315 -11.54 -19.59 -10.36
C ASP A 315 -10.91 -20.98 -10.63
N LYS A 316 -9.58 -21.11 -10.52
CA LYS A 316 -8.87 -22.35 -10.86
C LYS A 316 -8.76 -23.26 -9.66
N VAL A 317 -9.05 -24.54 -9.90
CA VAL A 317 -8.79 -25.62 -8.96
C VAL A 317 -7.73 -26.53 -9.56
N TYR A 318 -6.79 -26.93 -8.74
CA TYR A 318 -5.70 -27.82 -9.09
C TYR A 318 -5.85 -29.14 -8.37
N MET A 319 -5.43 -30.21 -9.01
CA MET A 319 -5.46 -31.57 -8.53
C MET A 319 -4.04 -32.12 -8.43
N HIS A 320 -3.76 -32.83 -7.32
CA HIS A 320 -2.53 -33.58 -7.13
C HIS A 320 -2.83 -34.99 -6.63
N ALA A 321 -2.32 -36.00 -7.35
CA ALA A 321 -2.42 -37.39 -6.97
C ALA A 321 -1.24 -37.80 -6.11
N THR A 322 -1.53 -38.44 -4.98
CA THR A 322 -0.56 -38.95 -4.00
C THR A 322 -0.79 -40.45 -3.78
N PRO A 323 0.15 -41.19 -3.16
CA PRO A 323 -0.09 -42.58 -2.75
C PRO A 323 -1.30 -42.76 -1.82
N HIS A 324 -1.72 -41.68 -1.18
CA HIS A 324 -2.78 -41.62 -0.19
C HIS A 324 -4.16 -41.28 -0.79
N GLY A 325 -4.22 -40.81 -2.03
CA GLY A 325 -5.43 -40.30 -2.65
C GLY A 325 -5.17 -39.06 -3.49
N THR A 326 -6.24 -38.34 -3.84
CA THR A 326 -6.18 -37.11 -4.64
C THR A 326 -6.61 -35.91 -3.82
N ILE A 327 -5.83 -34.82 -3.84
CA ILE A 327 -6.17 -33.56 -3.19
C ILE A 327 -6.46 -32.49 -4.24
N TYR A 328 -7.51 -31.70 -4.01
CA TYR A 328 -7.91 -30.58 -4.83
C TYR A 328 -7.73 -29.28 -4.05
N VAL A 329 -7.01 -28.33 -4.62
CA VAL A 329 -6.67 -27.06 -3.99
C VAL A 329 -6.95 -25.88 -4.92
N ASP A 330 -7.32 -24.73 -4.39
CA ASP A 330 -7.45 -23.50 -5.17
C ASP A 330 -6.07 -22.86 -5.48
N SER A 331 -6.06 -21.75 -6.21
CA SER A 331 -4.83 -21.02 -6.54
C SER A 331 -3.99 -20.52 -5.36
N ILE A 332 -4.54 -20.45 -4.16
CA ILE A 332 -3.84 -20.05 -2.93
C ILE A 332 -3.68 -21.21 -1.93
N PHE A 333 -3.91 -22.45 -2.38
CA PHE A 333 -3.75 -23.67 -1.61
C PHE A 333 -4.77 -23.89 -0.47
N ASN A 334 -5.97 -23.30 -0.55
CA ASN A 334 -7.07 -23.79 0.26
C ASN A 334 -7.55 -25.13 -0.27
N ILE A 335 -7.89 -26.04 0.63
CA ILE A 335 -8.38 -27.36 0.29
C ILE A 335 -9.84 -27.24 -0.17
N VAL A 336 -10.11 -27.62 -1.41
CA VAL A 336 -11.44 -27.65 -2.01
C VAL A 336 -12.09 -29.02 -1.83
N ARG A 337 -11.31 -30.10 -2.01
CA ARG A 337 -11.76 -31.49 -1.91
C ARG A 337 -10.60 -32.44 -1.64
N VAL A 338 -10.87 -33.57 -0.98
CA VAL A 338 -9.92 -34.68 -0.80
C VAL A 338 -10.65 -35.97 -1.10
N ASP A 339 -10.06 -36.81 -1.96
CA ASP A 339 -10.57 -38.13 -2.32
C ASP A 339 -9.58 -39.22 -1.91
N VAL A 340 -10.00 -40.17 -1.08
CA VAL A 340 -9.19 -41.31 -0.64
C VAL A 340 -9.93 -42.59 -1.00
N GLY A 341 -9.30 -43.47 -1.78
CA GLY A 341 -9.92 -44.73 -2.21
C GLY A 341 -11.22 -44.54 -3.02
N GLY A 342 -11.34 -43.44 -3.77
CA GLY A 342 -12.54 -43.10 -4.54
C GLY A 342 -13.68 -42.49 -3.72
N VAL A 343 -13.48 -42.27 -2.42
CA VAL A 343 -14.47 -41.63 -1.54
C VAL A 343 -14.04 -40.22 -1.18
N GLN A 344 -14.93 -39.26 -1.43
CA GLN A 344 -14.75 -37.88 -1.00
C GLN A 344 -14.83 -37.78 0.52
N TRP A 345 -13.80 -37.22 1.15
CA TRP A 345 -13.78 -36.97 2.58
C TRP A 345 -14.43 -35.64 2.94
N PRO A 346 -15.13 -35.56 4.10
CA PRO A 346 -15.69 -34.30 4.58
C PRO A 346 -14.58 -33.38 5.09
N LEU A 347 -14.52 -32.16 4.55
CA LEU A 347 -13.51 -31.16 4.91
C LEU A 347 -13.84 -30.38 6.20
N GLN A 348 -14.98 -30.64 6.84
CA GLN A 348 -15.30 -29.97 8.10
C GLN A 348 -14.40 -30.49 9.23
N VAL A 349 -13.70 -29.56 9.91
CA VAL A 349 -12.76 -29.82 11.02
C VAL A 349 -13.34 -30.71 12.13
N GLN A 350 -14.66 -30.67 12.33
CA GLN A 350 -15.35 -31.47 13.35
C GLN A 350 -15.50 -32.96 12.98
N GLN A 351 -15.26 -33.34 11.73
CA GLN A 351 -15.50 -34.69 11.22
C GLN A 351 -14.21 -35.47 10.91
N MET A 352 -13.05 -34.81 10.93
CA MET A 352 -11.76 -35.48 10.71
C MET A 352 -11.12 -35.90 12.03
N ASN A 353 -10.64 -37.14 12.07
CA ASN A 353 -9.79 -37.61 13.16
C ASN A 353 -8.33 -37.14 12.97
N ARG A 354 -7.51 -37.24 14.03
CA ARG A 354 -6.11 -36.77 14.01
C ARG A 354 -5.26 -37.39 12.90
N GLY A 355 -5.47 -38.68 12.60
CA GLY A 355 -4.75 -39.37 11.53
C GLY A 355 -5.13 -38.86 10.14
N GLN A 356 -6.42 -38.60 9.91
CA GLN A 356 -6.93 -38.00 8.67
C GLN A 356 -6.35 -36.59 8.49
N THR A 357 -6.33 -35.77 9.54
CA THR A 357 -5.72 -34.43 9.48
C THR A 357 -4.24 -34.50 9.09
N MET A 358 -3.46 -35.41 9.70
CA MET A 358 -2.04 -35.59 9.38
C MET A 358 -1.84 -36.04 7.93
N MET A 359 -2.67 -36.98 7.46
CA MET A 359 -2.61 -37.47 6.08
C MET A 359 -2.92 -36.35 5.07
N VAL A 360 -3.98 -35.57 5.30
CA VAL A 360 -4.35 -34.42 4.45
C VAL A 360 -3.26 -33.36 4.45
N GLN A 361 -2.66 -33.06 5.61
CA GLN A 361 -1.52 -32.14 5.70
C GLN A 361 -0.31 -32.65 4.91
N GLN A 362 -0.03 -33.95 4.96
CA GLN A 362 1.05 -34.56 4.19
C GLN A 362 0.78 -34.48 2.67
N MET A 363 -0.46 -34.72 2.24
CA MET A 363 -0.86 -34.58 0.84
C MET A 363 -0.77 -33.13 0.37
N LEU A 364 -1.17 -32.16 1.20
CA LEU A 364 -1.09 -30.74 0.90
C LEU A 364 0.37 -30.28 0.78
N LEU A 365 1.24 -30.76 1.67
CA LEU A 365 2.68 -30.50 1.62
C LEU A 365 3.28 -31.07 0.33
N ASP A 366 2.96 -32.31 -0.02
CA ASP A 366 3.43 -32.94 -1.25
C ASP A 366 2.97 -32.19 -2.51
N ALA A 367 1.70 -31.75 -2.55
CA ALA A 367 1.17 -30.90 -3.61
C ALA A 367 1.90 -29.55 -3.71
N TYR A 368 2.35 -28.99 -2.57
CA TYR A 368 3.07 -27.72 -2.53
C TYR A 368 4.50 -27.83 -3.06
N GLU A 369 5.20 -28.92 -2.73
CA GLU A 369 6.52 -29.20 -3.29
C GLU A 369 6.45 -29.37 -4.82
N HIS A 370 5.37 -29.97 -5.32
CA HIS A 370 5.10 -30.19 -6.75
C HIS A 370 4.22 -29.10 -7.38
N ARG A 371 4.12 -27.91 -6.76
CA ARG A 371 3.19 -26.84 -7.20
C ARG A 371 3.35 -26.37 -8.65
N HIS A 372 4.51 -26.56 -9.24
CA HIS A 372 4.82 -26.18 -10.63
C HIS A 372 4.32 -27.19 -11.67
N SER A 373 3.89 -28.38 -11.23
CA SER A 373 3.44 -29.49 -12.08
C SER A 373 2.00 -29.92 -11.79
N LEU A 374 1.24 -29.10 -11.06
CA LEU A 374 -0.16 -29.40 -10.73
C LEU A 374 -1.05 -29.41 -11.98
N GLN A 375 -2.01 -30.33 -12.01
CA GLN A 375 -2.99 -30.44 -13.09
C GLN A 375 -4.22 -29.58 -12.77
N GLU A 376 -4.69 -28.76 -13.70
CA GLU A 376 -5.93 -28.02 -13.55
C GLU A 376 -7.12 -29.00 -13.59
N ALA A 377 -7.99 -28.95 -12.59
CA ALA A 377 -9.14 -29.82 -12.48
C ALA A 377 -10.28 -29.28 -13.36
N GLU A 378 -10.75 -30.09 -14.30
CA GLU A 378 -11.94 -29.78 -15.09
C GLU A 378 -13.20 -29.70 -14.22
N ALA A 379 -14.15 -28.84 -14.61
CA ALA A 379 -15.36 -28.57 -13.84
C ALA A 379 -16.19 -29.82 -13.52
N PHE A 380 -16.14 -30.85 -14.37
CA PHE A 380 -16.84 -32.12 -14.13
C PHE A 380 -16.18 -32.97 -13.02
N MET A 381 -14.88 -32.79 -12.75
CA MET A 381 -14.18 -33.53 -11.68
C MET A 381 -14.53 -33.01 -10.29
N LEU A 382 -14.97 -31.74 -10.21
CA LEU A 382 -15.41 -31.10 -8.97
C LEU A 382 -16.81 -31.56 -8.54
N HIS A 383 -17.65 -31.96 -9.49
CA HIS A 383 -18.99 -32.50 -9.25
C HIS A 383 -18.91 -34.03 -9.24
N GLY A 384 -18.83 -34.63 -8.04
CA GLY A 384 -18.77 -36.08 -7.88
C GLY A 384 -19.86 -36.79 -8.69
N HIS A 385 -19.50 -37.91 -9.33
CA HIS A 385 -20.43 -38.80 -10.03
C HIS A 385 -21.51 -39.31 -9.06
N GLY A 386 -22.58 -38.54 -8.91
CA GLY A 386 -23.84 -38.96 -8.31
C GLY A 386 -24.73 -39.56 -9.39
N HIS A 387 -24.93 -40.88 -9.30
CA HIS A 387 -25.96 -41.67 -9.98
C HIS A 387 -25.98 -41.64 -11.51
N ALA A 388 -25.66 -42.81 -12.09
CA ALA A 388 -26.18 -43.25 -13.36
C ALA A 388 -27.71 -43.07 -13.39
N ALA A 389 -28.19 -42.11 -14.19
CA ALA A 389 -29.54 -42.08 -14.70
C ALA A 389 -29.42 -42.08 -16.22
N ASN A 390 -29.76 -43.22 -16.82
CA ASN A 390 -30.03 -43.35 -18.25
C ASN A 390 -30.89 -42.18 -18.70
N ASN A 391 -30.38 -41.38 -19.63
CA ASN A 391 -31.18 -40.66 -20.61
C ASN A 391 -30.26 -40.21 -21.75
N VAL A 392 -30.16 -41.07 -22.76
CA VAL A 392 -29.68 -40.70 -24.09
C VAL A 392 -30.80 -39.87 -24.74
N PRO A 393 -30.58 -38.62 -25.17
CA PRO A 393 -31.47 -38.01 -26.15
C PRO A 393 -31.04 -38.50 -27.53
N LEU A 394 -31.88 -39.35 -28.10
CA LEU A 394 -31.96 -39.59 -29.54
C LEU A 394 -32.06 -38.23 -30.25
N LEU A 395 -31.16 -37.92 -31.18
CA LEU A 395 -31.48 -36.98 -32.25
C LEU A 395 -30.86 -37.44 -33.56
N GLN A 396 -31.78 -37.64 -34.51
CA GLN A 396 -31.60 -38.12 -35.86
C GLN A 396 -30.89 -37.11 -36.77
N ASN A 397 -30.16 -37.69 -37.73
CA ASN A 397 -29.88 -37.21 -39.08
C ASN A 397 -28.93 -36.00 -39.27
N ALA A 398 -27.76 -36.28 -39.86
CA ALA A 398 -27.40 -35.76 -41.18
C ALA A 398 -26.33 -36.64 -41.83
N ALA A 399 -26.58 -37.00 -43.08
CA ALA A 399 -25.73 -37.83 -43.91
C ALA A 399 -24.42 -37.14 -44.32
N ALA A 400 -23.32 -37.89 -44.30
CA ALA A 400 -22.26 -37.77 -45.30
C ALA A 400 -21.46 -39.08 -45.33
N HIS A 401 -21.53 -39.75 -46.48
CA HIS A 401 -20.65 -40.84 -46.85
C HIS A 401 -19.18 -40.44 -46.70
N VAL A 402 -18.31 -41.35 -46.26
CA VAL A 402 -17.21 -41.92 -47.06
C VAL A 402 -16.46 -43.01 -46.26
N ALA A 403 -16.54 -44.22 -46.81
CA ALA A 403 -15.59 -45.34 -46.83
C ALA A 403 -14.76 -45.70 -45.58
N LEU A 404 -15.08 -46.88 -45.02
CA LEU A 404 -14.09 -47.82 -44.47
C LEU A 404 -13.23 -48.41 -45.61
N PRO A 405 -12.04 -48.93 -45.28
CA PRO A 405 -11.95 -50.38 -45.30
C PRO A 405 -11.35 -50.96 -44.00
N ALA A 406 -11.96 -52.06 -43.55
CA ALA A 406 -11.33 -53.08 -42.71
C ALA A 406 -10.68 -54.15 -43.63
N PRO A 407 -10.19 -55.30 -43.16
CA PRO A 407 -9.70 -55.73 -41.84
C PRO A 407 -8.31 -56.44 -41.93
N ALA A 408 -7.71 -56.83 -40.80
CA ALA A 408 -6.80 -57.99 -40.77
C ALA A 408 -6.68 -58.59 -39.35
N ASP A 409 -7.22 -59.80 -39.23
CA ASP A 409 -6.64 -61.00 -38.59
C ASP A 409 -6.16 -60.98 -37.12
N THR A 410 -7.05 -61.48 -36.25
CA THR A 410 -6.97 -62.70 -35.39
C THR A 410 -5.60 -63.26 -34.91
N PRO A 411 -5.56 -64.24 -33.99
CA PRO A 411 -5.65 -64.14 -32.52
C PRO A 411 -4.45 -64.87 -31.85
N LEU A 412 -4.16 -64.68 -30.56
CA LEU A 412 -3.36 -65.70 -29.85
C LEU A 412 -3.84 -65.91 -28.42
N TRP A 413 -4.02 -67.19 -28.11
CA TRP A 413 -4.64 -67.75 -26.93
C TRP A 413 -3.65 -67.96 -25.77
N PHE A 414 -4.24 -68.29 -24.62
CA PHE A 414 -3.70 -68.58 -23.28
C PHE A 414 -2.65 -69.72 -23.20
N PRO A 415 -2.06 -69.99 -22.01
CA PRO A 415 -2.74 -70.89 -21.08
C PRO A 415 -2.67 -70.49 -19.58
N ASN A 416 -3.67 -71.01 -18.86
CA ASN A 416 -3.82 -71.11 -17.41
C ASN A 416 -2.69 -71.89 -16.72
N ALA A 417 -2.54 -71.64 -15.40
CA ALA A 417 -2.30 -72.55 -14.27
C ALA A 417 -1.42 -71.83 -13.21
N ALA A 418 -1.57 -71.96 -11.91
CA ALA A 418 -2.47 -72.71 -11.04
C ALA A 418 -2.44 -72.06 -9.64
N GLU A 419 -3.50 -72.29 -8.88
CA GLU A 419 -3.60 -72.06 -7.44
C GLU A 419 -2.46 -72.75 -6.67
N MET A 420 -1.94 -72.07 -5.64
CA MET A 420 -1.38 -72.74 -4.46
C MET A 420 -1.75 -71.96 -3.21
N ASP A 421 -2.38 -72.70 -2.31
CA ASP A 421 -2.98 -72.30 -1.04
C ASP A 421 -2.06 -72.72 0.13
N PHE A 422 -2.38 -72.24 1.33
CA PHE A 422 -1.93 -72.63 2.69
C PHE A 422 -0.67 -71.97 3.30
N PRO A 423 -0.53 -71.91 4.65
CA PRO A 423 -1.55 -71.91 5.72
C PRO A 423 -1.34 -70.83 6.82
N VAL A 424 -2.35 -70.77 7.69
CA VAL A 424 -2.50 -70.05 8.96
C VAL A 424 -1.53 -70.56 10.02
N ASP A 425 -0.99 -69.66 10.85
CA ASP A 425 -0.52 -69.99 12.21
C ASP A 425 -1.07 -68.97 13.22
N ASP A 426 -1.90 -69.50 14.12
CA ASP A 426 -2.47 -68.86 15.30
C ASP A 426 -1.42 -68.81 16.43
N VAL A 427 -1.13 -67.61 16.95
CA VAL A 427 -0.57 -67.47 18.31
C VAL A 427 -1.29 -66.34 19.04
N VAL A 428 -2.22 -66.75 19.90
CA VAL A 428 -2.84 -65.93 20.95
C VAL A 428 -1.96 -65.98 22.22
N VAL A 429 -2.16 -65.00 23.12
CA VAL A 429 -1.99 -65.01 24.61
C VAL A 429 -0.95 -63.97 25.11
N PRO A 430 -1.19 -63.19 26.20
CA PRO A 430 -2.41 -62.55 26.71
C PRO A 430 -2.24 -61.08 27.17
N ILE A 431 -3.36 -60.42 27.50
CA ILE A 431 -3.46 -59.14 28.21
C ILE A 431 -3.40 -59.37 29.73
N PRO A 432 -2.82 -58.44 30.53
CA PRO A 432 -3.26 -58.22 31.91
C PRO A 432 -3.99 -56.87 32.04
N GLN A 433 -5.27 -56.94 32.46
CA GLN A 433 -5.98 -55.81 33.04
C GLN A 433 -5.51 -55.60 34.48
N ALA A 434 -5.39 -54.34 34.91
CA ALA A 434 -5.61 -53.95 36.30
C ALA A 434 -6.19 -52.54 36.36
N ASN A 435 -7.40 -52.47 36.91
CA ASN A 435 -8.08 -51.29 37.42
C ASN A 435 -7.20 -50.50 38.39
N ASN A 436 -7.32 -49.17 38.38
CA ASN A 436 -7.91 -48.47 39.52
C ASN A 436 -8.18 -46.99 39.21
N SER A 437 -9.46 -46.64 39.40
CA SER A 437 -9.95 -45.31 39.73
C SER A 437 -9.08 -44.59 40.75
N PHE A 438 -8.82 -43.30 40.58
CA PHE A 438 -8.87 -42.35 41.70
C PHE A 438 -9.17 -40.95 41.19
N ALA A 439 -10.25 -40.40 41.75
CA ALA A 439 -10.74 -39.06 41.51
C ALA A 439 -10.33 -38.13 42.67
N TYR A 440 -10.34 -36.82 42.38
CA TYR A 440 -10.43 -35.66 43.28
C TYR A 440 -9.29 -35.40 44.29
N GLN A 441 -8.66 -34.22 44.19
CA GLN A 441 -8.93 -33.03 45.03
C GLN A 441 -7.73 -32.06 45.01
N TRP A 442 -8.02 -30.80 44.67
CA TRP A 442 -7.12 -29.65 44.90
C TRP A 442 -7.58 -28.93 46.18
N PRO A 443 -6.69 -28.64 47.15
CA PRO A 443 -6.99 -27.67 48.19
C PRO A 443 -6.39 -26.31 47.83
N GLY A 444 -7.24 -25.28 47.90
CA GLY A 444 -6.80 -23.90 47.96
C GLY A 444 -6.26 -23.55 49.35
N GLN A 445 -5.38 -22.55 49.42
CA GLN A 445 -5.10 -21.84 50.65
C GLN A 445 -4.93 -20.34 50.36
N ALA A 446 -5.84 -19.58 50.96
CA ALA A 446 -5.79 -18.13 51.11
C ALA A 446 -4.84 -17.77 52.26
N PHE A 447 -4.14 -16.64 52.14
CA PHE A 447 -3.47 -15.99 53.26
C PHE A 447 -4.11 -14.62 53.53
N HIS A 448 -4.60 -14.49 54.75
CA HIS A 448 -5.00 -13.26 55.43
C HIS A 448 -3.76 -12.39 55.73
N MET A 449 -3.92 -11.07 55.64
CA MET A 449 -3.07 -10.06 56.28
C MET A 449 -3.84 -9.45 57.46
N PRO A 450 -3.26 -9.28 58.66
CA PRO A 450 -3.81 -8.43 59.70
C PRO A 450 -3.30 -6.99 59.56
N GLY A 451 -4.06 -6.06 60.14
CA GLY A 451 -3.74 -4.63 60.21
C GLY A 451 -2.84 -4.23 61.37
#